data_AF-A0A937Q844-F1
#
_entry.id   AF-A0A937Q844-F1
#
_cell.length_a   1.000
_cell.length_b   1.000
_cell.length_c   1.000
_cell.angle_alpha   90.00
_cell.angle_beta   90.00
_cell.angle_gamma   90.00
#
_symmetry.space_group_name_H-M   'P 1'
#
loop_
_entity.id
_entity.type
_entity.pdbx_description
1 polymer ?
#
loop_
_entity_poly.entity_id
_entity_poly.type
_entity_poly.pdbx_seq_one_letter_code
_entity_poly.pdbx_strand_id
1 'polypeptide(L)'
;MDESIKNILEVFSQERLSEYPRDVLDLALAREEELTPHLLGILEDLLADPSLHADRQWSYGPIFAMQLLAHFENHDAHEAIVKVMSLPKESLDPIYGDMITEDFPRVLYQTCGGRYDKIKELVLSKAADDYARGSAMKALVLGMLFGDLPRLEVMDFFAGLFGGSEAEDSSHFWDEAASCVHDLYPEELMEIITDAYDRGLIWPRYIGKESFEEALAQDKEVFLQERKSHLEMDFLDDFHEYMSWWAAFDENDNDAYEIGGDGLGAESSTIEQKKRGTKKKKARRKQAKSSRKKNRRR
;
A
#
# COMPACT_ATOMS: atom_id res chain seq x y z
N MET A 1 1.06 22.98 -24.83
CA MET A 1 0.58 21.74 -24.19
C MET A 1 -0.21 20.99 -25.23
N ASP A 2 0.09 19.71 -25.43
CA ASP A 2 -0.66 18.83 -26.35
C ASP A 2 -2.11 18.67 -25.87
N GLU A 3 -3.07 18.54 -26.79
CA GLU A 3 -4.50 18.47 -26.46
C GLU A 3 -4.84 17.20 -25.64
N SER A 4 -4.11 16.10 -25.84
CA SER A 4 -4.31 14.89 -25.06
C SER A 4 -3.82 15.04 -23.62
N ILE A 5 -2.68 15.71 -23.40
CA ILE A 5 -2.18 16.06 -22.06
C ILE A 5 -3.17 16.98 -21.35
N LYS A 6 -3.71 17.98 -22.06
CA LYS A 6 -4.73 18.88 -21.51
C LYS A 6 -5.97 18.12 -21.06
N ASN A 7 -6.47 17.18 -21.88
CA ASN A 7 -7.60 16.32 -21.53
C ASN A 7 -7.34 15.47 -20.27
N ILE A 8 -6.14 14.87 -20.15
CA ILE A 8 -5.78 14.09 -18.95
C ILE A 8 -5.83 14.97 -17.69
N LEU A 9 -5.20 16.14 -17.74
CA LEU A 9 -5.15 17.05 -16.59
C LEU A 9 -6.52 17.63 -16.22
N GLU A 10 -7.38 17.89 -17.21
CA GLU A 10 -8.76 18.30 -16.97
C GLU A 10 -9.52 17.24 -16.17
N VAL A 11 -9.38 15.96 -16.50
CA VAL A 11 -10.01 14.86 -15.76
C VAL A 11 -9.42 14.71 -14.37
N PHE A 12 -8.10 14.84 -14.22
CA PHE A 12 -7.44 14.73 -12.91
C PHE A 12 -7.79 15.88 -11.96
N SER A 13 -8.19 17.04 -12.51
CA SER A 13 -8.64 18.19 -11.74
C SER A 13 -10.08 18.10 -11.23
N GLN A 14 -10.85 17.09 -11.68
CA GLN A 14 -12.25 16.94 -11.28
C GLN A 14 -12.36 16.49 -9.82
N GLU A 15 -13.23 17.18 -9.07
CA GLU A 15 -13.49 16.84 -7.67
C GLU A 15 -14.21 15.50 -7.50
N ARG A 16 -14.93 15.06 -8.54
CA ARG A 16 -15.64 13.79 -8.55
C ARG A 16 -15.61 13.17 -9.93
N LEU A 17 -15.34 11.87 -9.96
CA LEU A 17 -15.49 11.04 -11.14
C LEU A 17 -16.68 10.10 -10.93
N SER A 18 -17.60 10.07 -11.90
CA SER A 18 -18.78 9.19 -11.86
C SER A 18 -18.48 7.79 -12.36
N GLU A 19 -17.40 7.62 -13.12
CA GLU A 19 -16.97 6.36 -13.71
C GLU A 19 -15.45 6.31 -13.78
N TYR A 20 -14.91 5.09 -13.87
CA TYR A 20 -13.48 4.88 -14.04
C TYR A 20 -13.01 5.43 -15.41
N PRO A 21 -12.09 6.42 -15.46
CA PRO A 21 -11.74 7.11 -16.70
C PRO A 21 -10.74 6.30 -17.54
N ARG A 22 -11.13 5.10 -17.98
CA ARG A 22 -10.24 4.13 -18.64
C ARG A 22 -9.50 4.71 -19.83
N ASP A 23 -10.21 5.32 -20.78
CA ASP A 23 -9.62 5.85 -22.01
C ASP A 23 -8.61 6.98 -21.73
N VAL A 24 -8.86 7.76 -20.67
CA VAL A 24 -7.96 8.85 -20.25
C VAL A 24 -6.70 8.29 -19.62
N LEU A 25 -6.83 7.21 -18.84
CA LEU A 25 -5.68 6.52 -18.25
C LEU A 25 -4.88 5.74 -19.31
N ASP A 26 -5.52 5.15 -20.33
CA ASP A 26 -4.82 4.58 -21.49
C ASP A 26 -3.97 5.66 -22.20
N LEU A 27 -4.51 6.87 -22.38
CA LEU A 27 -3.75 8.01 -22.91
C LEU A 27 -2.59 8.41 -22.00
N ALA A 28 -2.81 8.44 -20.69
CA ALA A 28 -1.78 8.77 -19.71
C ALA A 28 -0.62 7.77 -19.73
N LEU A 29 -0.93 6.47 -19.75
CA LEU A 29 0.05 5.38 -19.84
C LEU A 29 0.88 5.44 -21.12
N ALA A 30 0.30 5.94 -22.22
CA ALA A 30 0.99 6.09 -23.50
C ALA A 30 1.86 7.36 -23.62
N ARG A 31 1.87 8.24 -22.60
CA ARG A 31 2.47 9.58 -22.66
C ARG A 31 3.38 9.90 -21.45
N GLU A 32 4.04 8.88 -20.91
CA GLU A 32 4.92 8.98 -19.73
C GLU A 32 5.84 10.22 -19.74
N GLU A 33 6.67 10.38 -20.78
CA GLU A 33 7.66 11.48 -20.84
C GLU A 33 7.00 12.87 -20.80
N GLU A 34 5.91 13.06 -21.53
CA GLU A 34 5.20 14.34 -21.62
C GLU A 34 4.37 14.62 -20.36
N LEU A 35 3.84 13.58 -19.72
CA LEU A 35 2.95 13.70 -18.58
C LEU A 35 3.71 13.83 -17.25
N THR A 36 4.87 13.19 -17.11
CA THR A 36 5.66 13.14 -15.87
C THR A 36 5.87 14.51 -15.21
N PRO A 37 6.29 15.58 -15.92
CA PRO A 37 6.47 16.90 -15.30
C PRO A 37 5.17 17.45 -14.70
N HIS A 38 4.02 17.11 -15.29
CA HIS A 38 2.72 17.54 -14.78
C HIS A 38 2.28 16.73 -13.56
N LEU A 39 2.57 15.43 -13.52
CA LEU A 39 2.30 14.60 -12.34
C LEU A 39 3.13 15.06 -11.14
N LEU A 40 4.41 15.38 -11.36
CA LEU A 40 5.27 15.98 -10.34
C LEU A 40 4.70 17.32 -9.87
N GLY A 41 4.26 18.18 -10.80
CA GLY A 41 3.61 19.45 -10.46
C GLY A 41 2.38 19.29 -9.56
N ILE A 42 1.56 18.25 -9.79
CA ILE A 42 0.41 17.95 -8.92
C ILE A 42 0.87 17.62 -7.48
N LEU A 43 1.95 16.85 -7.32
CA LEU A 43 2.50 16.55 -6.00
C LEU A 43 3.13 17.78 -5.34
N GLU A 44 3.80 18.62 -6.12
CA GLU A 44 4.38 19.89 -5.65
C GLU A 44 3.30 20.88 -5.18
N ASP A 45 2.21 21.01 -5.94
CA ASP A 45 1.06 21.84 -5.56
C ASP A 45 0.41 21.32 -4.28
N LEU A 46 0.25 20.00 -4.15
CA LEU A 46 -0.23 19.37 -2.91
C LEU A 46 0.69 19.67 -1.73
N LEU A 47 2.01 19.60 -1.91
CA LEU A 47 2.97 19.91 -0.85
C LEU A 47 2.99 21.39 -0.48
N ALA A 48 2.72 22.27 -1.43
CA ALA A 48 2.68 23.71 -1.21
C ALA A 48 1.43 24.13 -0.41
N ASP A 49 0.29 23.48 -0.64
CA ASP A 49 -0.95 23.73 0.09
C ASP A 49 -1.81 22.47 0.28
N PRO A 50 -1.47 21.62 1.29
CA PRO A 50 -2.23 20.41 1.58
C PRO A 50 -3.69 20.68 1.96
N SER A 51 -4.00 21.90 2.44
CA SER A 51 -5.32 22.26 2.94
C SER A 51 -6.38 22.34 1.84
N LEU A 52 -5.97 22.50 0.57
CA LEU A 52 -6.86 22.49 -0.60
C LEU A 52 -7.66 21.18 -0.75
N HIS A 53 -7.24 20.13 -0.05
CA HIS A 53 -7.83 18.81 -0.13
C HIS A 53 -8.45 18.35 1.20
N ALA A 54 -8.40 19.17 2.26
CA ALA A 54 -8.82 18.77 3.61
C ALA A 54 -10.31 18.42 3.70
N ASP A 55 -11.17 19.09 2.93
CA ASP A 55 -12.63 18.85 2.90
C ASP A 55 -13.05 17.90 1.76
N ARG A 56 -12.11 17.35 1.02
CA ARG A 56 -12.39 16.47 -0.13
C ARG A 56 -12.31 15.02 0.30
N GLN A 57 -13.34 14.25 -0.02
CA GLN A 57 -13.28 12.80 0.05
C GLN A 57 -12.77 12.30 -1.30
N TRP A 58 -11.50 11.85 -1.36
CA TRP A 58 -10.81 11.38 -2.57
C TRP A 58 -10.43 12.49 -3.55
N SER A 59 -9.19 12.95 -3.47
CA SER A 59 -8.63 13.87 -4.47
C SER A 59 -7.95 13.09 -5.59
N TYR A 60 -8.67 12.86 -6.68
CA TYR A 60 -8.24 11.99 -7.79
C TYR A 60 -6.92 12.42 -8.45
N GLY A 61 -6.65 13.72 -8.56
CA GLY A 61 -5.40 14.22 -9.16
C GLY A 61 -4.15 13.69 -8.47
N PRO A 62 -3.93 13.98 -7.17
CA PRO A 62 -2.81 13.42 -6.40
C PRO A 62 -2.75 11.90 -6.38
N ILE A 63 -3.91 11.25 -6.37
CA ILE A 63 -4.01 9.80 -6.39
C ILE A 63 -3.49 9.22 -7.73
N PHE A 64 -4.01 9.69 -8.87
CA PHE A 64 -3.57 9.23 -10.18
C PHE A 64 -2.10 9.59 -10.45
N ALA A 65 -1.66 10.78 -10.02
CA ALA A 65 -0.27 11.17 -10.14
C ALA A 65 0.66 10.17 -9.45
N MET A 66 0.36 9.81 -8.20
CA MET A 66 1.18 8.88 -7.42
C MET A 66 1.19 7.47 -8.03
N GLN A 67 0.03 6.97 -8.48
CA GLN A 67 -0.08 5.64 -9.08
C GLN A 67 0.62 5.54 -10.45
N LEU A 68 0.47 6.56 -11.30
CA LEU A 68 1.15 6.60 -12.60
C LEU A 68 2.67 6.73 -12.41
N LEU A 69 3.14 7.61 -11.52
CA LEU A 69 4.58 7.75 -11.25
C LEU A 69 5.18 6.45 -10.71
N ALA A 70 4.45 5.71 -9.87
CA ALA A 70 4.87 4.37 -9.42
C ALA A 70 4.86 3.34 -10.55
N HIS A 71 3.82 3.34 -11.40
CA HIS A 71 3.74 2.46 -12.56
C HIS A 71 4.88 2.69 -13.57
N PHE A 72 5.28 3.94 -13.76
CA PHE A 72 6.42 4.33 -14.60
C PHE A 72 7.78 4.06 -13.94
N GLU A 73 7.81 3.58 -12.69
CA GLU A 73 9.05 3.43 -11.91
C GLU A 73 9.86 4.74 -11.89
N ASN A 74 9.17 5.88 -11.79
CA ASN A 74 9.79 7.18 -11.91
C ASN A 74 10.60 7.50 -10.64
N HIS A 75 11.91 7.30 -10.74
CA HIS A 75 12.82 7.51 -9.61
C HIS A 75 12.93 8.98 -9.19
N ASP A 76 12.83 9.92 -10.12
CA ASP A 76 12.93 11.36 -9.82
C ASP A 76 11.78 11.84 -8.92
N ALA A 77 10.62 11.15 -8.96
CA ALA A 77 9.48 11.43 -8.11
C ALA A 77 9.65 11.01 -6.63
N HIS A 78 10.63 10.15 -6.33
CA HIS A 78 10.71 9.50 -5.01
C HIS A 78 10.75 10.50 -3.85
N GLU A 79 11.53 11.56 -3.97
CA GLU A 79 11.61 12.56 -2.90
C GLU A 79 10.29 13.31 -2.69
N ALA A 80 9.60 13.65 -3.78
CA ALA A 80 8.30 14.31 -3.70
C ALA A 80 7.26 13.38 -3.06
N ILE A 81 7.25 12.10 -3.45
CA ILE A 81 6.37 11.07 -2.89
C ILE A 81 6.63 10.89 -1.38
N VAL A 82 7.89 10.72 -0.97
CA VAL A 82 8.23 10.60 0.46
C VAL A 82 7.78 11.84 1.24
N LYS A 83 7.95 13.04 0.69
CA LYS A 83 7.46 14.28 1.31
C LYS A 83 5.93 14.30 1.44
N VAL A 84 5.21 13.87 0.41
CA VAL A 84 3.73 13.78 0.44
C VAL A 84 3.31 12.81 1.54
N MET A 85 3.91 11.63 1.59
CA MET A 85 3.63 10.60 2.61
C MET A 85 4.10 10.99 4.02
N SER A 86 4.91 12.05 4.14
CA SER A 86 5.32 12.62 5.43
C SER A 86 4.37 13.72 5.92
N LEU A 87 3.35 14.08 5.15
CA LEU A 87 2.34 15.05 5.58
C LEU A 87 1.59 14.52 6.83
N PRO A 88 1.04 15.43 7.67
CA PRO A 88 0.22 15.03 8.80
C PRO A 88 -0.99 14.19 8.36
N LYS A 89 -1.46 13.32 9.25
CA LYS A 89 -2.62 12.45 9.02
C LYS A 89 -3.82 13.21 8.49
N GLU A 90 -4.10 14.38 9.04
CA GLU A 90 -5.25 15.23 8.69
C GLU A 90 -5.19 15.73 7.24
N SER A 91 -4.01 15.73 6.63
CA SER A 91 -3.82 16.07 5.21
C SER A 91 -3.80 14.84 4.31
N LEU A 92 -3.25 13.71 4.80
CA LEU A 92 -3.14 12.46 4.03
C LEU A 92 -4.46 11.71 3.92
N ASP A 93 -5.15 11.53 5.04
CA ASP A 93 -6.32 10.66 5.17
C ASP A 93 -7.48 11.07 4.23
N PRO A 94 -7.83 12.36 4.08
CA PRO A 94 -8.89 12.77 3.15
C PRO A 94 -8.58 12.45 1.67
N ILE A 95 -7.29 12.43 1.32
CA ILE A 95 -6.83 12.19 -0.06
C ILE A 95 -6.72 10.70 -0.33
N TYR A 96 -6.01 9.97 0.52
CA TYR A 96 -5.55 8.62 0.22
C TYR A 96 -6.27 7.53 1.03
N GLY A 97 -6.78 7.84 2.24
CA GLY A 97 -7.45 6.87 3.10
C GLY A 97 -6.71 5.54 3.21
N ASP A 98 -7.41 4.44 2.92
CA ASP A 98 -6.85 3.08 3.01
C ASP A 98 -5.65 2.82 2.09
N MET A 99 -5.49 3.60 1.00
CA MET A 99 -4.31 3.52 0.12
C MET A 99 -3.01 3.77 0.87
N ILE A 100 -3.07 4.51 2.00
CA ILE A 100 -1.92 4.73 2.87
C ILE A 100 -1.33 3.40 3.35
N THR A 101 -2.12 2.35 3.52
CA THR A 101 -1.64 1.02 3.97
C THR A 101 -1.57 -0.01 2.86
N GLU A 102 -2.37 0.14 1.80
CA GLU A 102 -2.50 -0.84 0.72
C GLU A 102 -1.58 -0.56 -0.48
N ASP A 103 -1.33 0.70 -0.81
CA ASP A 103 -0.62 1.11 -2.03
C ASP A 103 0.76 1.68 -1.78
N PHE A 104 0.84 2.51 -0.76
CA PHE A 104 2.04 3.24 -0.36
C PHE A 104 3.29 2.36 -0.25
N PRO A 105 3.23 1.10 0.26
CA PRO A 105 4.38 0.21 0.23
C PRO A 105 4.93 -0.05 -1.18
N ARG A 106 4.04 -0.35 -2.14
CA ARG A 106 4.38 -0.60 -3.53
C ARG A 106 4.92 0.67 -4.19
N VAL A 107 4.23 1.80 -4.00
CA VAL A 107 4.61 3.10 -4.54
C VAL A 107 6.02 3.51 -4.09
N LEU A 108 6.32 3.38 -2.80
CA LEU A 108 7.66 3.68 -2.27
C LEU A 108 8.71 2.77 -2.89
N TYR A 109 8.45 1.46 -2.92
CA TYR A 109 9.37 0.48 -3.47
C TYR A 109 9.64 0.75 -4.97
N GLN A 110 8.62 0.94 -5.80
CA GLN A 110 8.76 1.16 -7.24
C GLN A 110 9.45 2.48 -7.60
N THR A 111 9.34 3.51 -6.76
CA THR A 111 9.94 4.82 -7.04
C THR A 111 11.30 4.99 -6.40
N CYS A 112 11.67 4.19 -5.39
CA CYS A 112 12.91 4.43 -4.65
C CYS A 112 14.18 4.29 -5.50
N GLY A 113 14.19 3.45 -6.54
CA GLY A 113 15.38 3.19 -7.36
C GLY A 113 16.63 2.89 -6.51
N GLY A 114 16.46 2.13 -5.42
CA GLY A 114 17.51 1.79 -4.47
C GLY A 114 17.79 2.83 -3.37
N ARG A 115 17.12 4.00 -3.37
CA ARG A 115 17.31 5.07 -2.36
C ARG A 115 16.50 4.82 -1.08
N TYR A 116 16.71 3.66 -0.45
CA TYR A 116 16.00 3.23 0.75
C TYR A 116 16.27 4.10 1.99
N ASP A 117 17.29 4.94 1.99
CA ASP A 117 17.58 5.87 3.10
C ASP A 117 16.39 6.81 3.36
N LYS A 118 15.70 7.28 2.32
CA LYS A 118 14.50 8.13 2.47
C LYS A 118 13.30 7.38 3.04
N ILE A 119 13.17 6.10 2.71
CA ILE A 119 12.17 5.22 3.30
C ILE A 119 12.46 5.01 4.79
N LYS A 120 13.72 4.76 5.16
CA LYS A 120 14.15 4.63 6.56
C LYS A 120 13.94 5.94 7.34
N GLU A 121 14.25 7.08 6.75
CA GLU A 121 13.97 8.41 7.34
C GLU A 121 12.46 8.59 7.63
N LEU A 122 11.57 8.18 6.71
CA LEU A 122 10.12 8.20 6.92
C LEU A 122 9.70 7.31 8.08
N VAL A 123 10.19 6.07 8.18
CA VAL A 123 9.90 5.17 9.32
C VAL A 123 10.23 5.83 10.67
N LEU A 124 11.37 6.52 10.74
CA LEU A 124 11.86 7.15 11.98
C LEU A 124 11.18 8.50 12.30
N SER A 125 10.42 9.07 11.37
CA SER A 125 9.78 10.37 11.55
C SER A 125 8.55 10.27 12.45
N LYS A 126 8.70 10.61 13.75
CA LYS A 126 7.59 10.66 14.72
C LYS A 126 6.51 11.70 14.39
N ALA A 127 6.77 12.60 13.44
CA ALA A 127 5.81 13.60 12.99
C ALA A 127 4.93 13.09 11.83
N ALA A 128 5.33 11.99 11.17
CA ALA A 128 4.53 11.37 10.12
C ALA A 128 3.45 10.47 10.73
N ASP A 129 2.37 10.28 9.97
CA ASP A 129 1.31 9.35 10.34
C ASP A 129 1.83 7.91 10.51
N ASP A 130 1.36 7.21 11.54
CA ASP A 130 1.86 5.87 11.88
C ASP A 130 1.56 4.82 10.80
N TYR A 131 0.47 4.97 10.04
CA TYR A 131 0.18 4.08 8.92
C TYR A 131 1.12 4.36 7.75
N ALA A 132 1.45 5.62 7.48
CA ALA A 132 2.46 5.97 6.47
C ALA A 132 3.85 5.43 6.85
N ARG A 133 4.23 5.53 8.13
CA ARG A 133 5.46 4.93 8.67
C ARG A 133 5.46 3.40 8.52
N GLY A 134 4.35 2.75 8.84
CA GLY A 134 4.15 1.31 8.64
C GLY A 134 4.31 0.89 7.17
N SER A 135 3.75 1.67 6.25
CA SER A 135 3.93 1.43 4.81
C SER A 135 5.36 1.58 4.34
N ALA A 136 6.12 2.50 4.93
CA ALA A 136 7.56 2.59 4.69
C ALA A 136 8.31 1.34 5.20
N MET A 137 7.91 0.74 6.33
CA MET A 137 8.47 -0.54 6.77
C MET A 137 8.19 -1.66 5.76
N LYS A 138 6.94 -1.75 5.27
CA LYS A 138 6.56 -2.72 4.24
C LYS A 138 7.33 -2.52 2.93
N ALA A 139 7.67 -1.28 2.56
CA ALA A 139 8.53 -1.01 1.41
C ALA A 139 9.95 -1.57 1.60
N LEU A 140 10.51 -1.58 2.82
CA LEU A 140 11.78 -2.24 3.12
C LEU A 140 11.67 -3.77 3.01
N VAL A 141 10.53 -4.34 3.46
CA VAL A 141 10.22 -5.77 3.27
C VAL A 141 10.21 -6.14 1.78
N LEU A 142 9.56 -5.31 0.96
CA LEU A 142 9.54 -5.49 -0.50
C LEU A 142 10.97 -5.44 -1.07
N GLY A 143 11.75 -4.43 -0.71
CA GLY A 143 13.15 -4.33 -1.12
C GLY A 143 13.97 -5.57 -0.79
N MET A 144 13.75 -6.17 0.38
CA MET A 144 14.40 -7.42 0.77
C MET A 144 13.94 -8.61 -0.08
N LEU A 145 12.63 -8.85 -0.14
CA LEU A 145 12.06 -10.03 -0.80
C LEU A 145 12.31 -10.02 -2.32
N PHE A 146 12.38 -8.84 -2.93
CA PHE A 146 12.68 -8.69 -4.35
C PHE A 146 14.17 -8.66 -4.68
N GLY A 147 15.04 -8.55 -3.67
CA GLY A 147 16.49 -8.75 -3.80
C GLY A 147 17.31 -7.47 -3.89
N ASP A 148 16.73 -6.31 -3.59
CA ASP A 148 17.42 -5.02 -3.59
C ASP A 148 18.18 -4.77 -2.28
N LEU A 149 17.68 -5.31 -1.16
CA LEU A 149 18.26 -5.14 0.17
C LEU A 149 18.72 -6.47 0.78
N PRO A 150 19.89 -6.52 1.45
CA PRO A 150 20.28 -7.67 2.25
C PRO A 150 19.33 -7.84 3.44
N ARG A 151 18.87 -9.07 3.68
CA ARG A 151 18.00 -9.37 4.83
C ARG A 151 18.54 -8.89 6.16
N LEU A 152 19.82 -9.16 6.43
CA LEU A 152 20.45 -8.76 7.70
C LEU A 152 20.39 -7.24 7.92
N GLU A 153 20.58 -6.45 6.86
CA GLU A 153 20.49 -4.99 6.95
C GLU A 153 19.09 -4.53 7.37
N VAL A 154 18.04 -5.13 6.80
CA VAL A 154 16.65 -4.79 7.13
C VAL A 154 16.28 -5.27 8.54
N MET A 155 16.73 -6.47 8.92
CA MET A 155 16.51 -7.00 10.28
C MET A 155 17.22 -6.16 11.33
N ASP A 156 18.46 -5.72 11.09
CA ASP A 156 19.20 -4.83 12.00
C ASP A 156 18.49 -3.48 12.16
N PHE A 157 17.93 -2.94 11.07
CA PHE A 157 17.13 -1.72 11.13
C PHE A 157 15.87 -1.92 11.98
N PHE A 158 15.11 -3.00 11.77
CA PHE A 158 13.89 -3.29 12.53
C PHE A 158 14.16 -3.60 14.00
N ALA A 159 15.28 -4.23 14.34
CA ALA A 159 15.69 -4.44 15.73
C ALA A 159 15.73 -3.13 16.53
N GLY A 160 16.14 -2.03 15.87
CA GLY A 160 16.20 -0.69 16.47
C GLY A 160 14.86 -0.02 16.73
N LEU A 161 13.74 -0.60 16.29
CA LEU A 161 12.40 0.03 16.38
C LEU A 161 11.63 -0.33 17.66
N PHE A 162 12.13 -1.25 18.48
CA PHE A 162 11.44 -1.75 19.69
C PHE A 162 11.95 -1.11 21.00
N GLY A 163 12.44 0.14 20.92
CA GLY A 163 12.91 0.90 22.08
C GLY A 163 11.80 1.31 23.04
N GLY A 164 10.55 1.38 22.59
CA GLY A 164 9.37 1.82 23.35
C GLY A 164 9.22 3.34 23.43
N SER A 165 9.95 4.08 22.60
CA SER A 165 9.84 5.54 22.52
C SER A 165 9.51 6.04 21.12
N GLU A 166 9.42 5.13 20.15
CA GLU A 166 9.33 5.41 18.73
C GLU A 166 7.93 5.91 18.32
N ALA A 167 6.90 5.59 19.10
CA ALA A 167 5.52 6.01 18.90
C ALA A 167 4.79 6.17 20.24
N GLU A 168 3.53 6.57 20.19
CA GLU A 168 2.64 6.62 21.37
C GLU A 168 2.07 5.23 21.69
N ASP A 169 1.66 4.99 22.93
CA ASP A 169 1.14 3.68 23.38
C ASP A 169 -0.12 3.21 22.62
N SER A 170 -0.90 4.14 22.05
CA SER A 170 -2.08 3.83 21.22
C SER A 170 -1.75 3.56 19.74
N SER A 171 -0.49 3.66 19.36
CA SER A 171 -0.02 3.49 17.99
C SER A 171 0.07 2.02 17.59
N HIS A 172 -0.20 1.72 16.32
CA HIS A 172 0.09 0.42 15.70
C HIS A 172 1.51 0.33 15.11
N PHE A 173 2.40 1.29 15.42
CA PHE A 173 3.77 1.31 14.90
C PHE A 173 4.56 0.04 15.22
N TRP A 174 4.59 -0.39 16.49
CA TRP A 174 5.31 -1.59 16.89
C TRP A 174 4.63 -2.88 16.42
N ASP A 175 3.30 -2.86 16.29
CA ASP A 175 2.53 -3.95 15.72
C ASP A 175 2.96 -4.22 14.27
N GLU A 176 3.03 -3.15 13.47
CA GLU A 176 3.45 -3.23 12.08
C GLU A 176 4.94 -3.58 11.95
N ALA A 177 5.80 -3.05 12.80
CA ALA A 177 7.21 -3.44 12.86
C ALA A 177 7.36 -4.95 13.14
N ALA A 178 6.58 -5.49 14.09
CA ALA A 178 6.57 -6.91 14.42
C ALA A 178 6.05 -7.77 13.24
N SER A 179 5.01 -7.29 12.54
CA SER A 179 4.53 -7.92 11.30
C SER A 179 5.61 -7.95 10.22
N CYS A 180 6.34 -6.85 10.02
CA CYS A 180 7.44 -6.78 9.07
C CYS A 180 8.59 -7.74 9.45
N VAL A 181 8.95 -7.84 10.74
CA VAL A 181 9.94 -8.81 11.23
C VAL A 181 9.48 -10.25 10.95
N HIS A 182 8.21 -10.57 11.21
CA HIS A 182 7.63 -11.87 10.89
C HIS A 182 7.72 -12.18 9.39
N ASP A 183 7.42 -11.21 8.53
CA ASP A 183 7.43 -11.35 7.08
C ASP A 183 8.84 -11.64 6.51
N LEU A 184 9.89 -11.30 7.28
CA LEU A 184 11.28 -11.57 6.95
C LEU A 184 11.87 -12.78 7.67
N TYR A 185 11.04 -13.63 8.27
CA TYR A 185 11.42 -14.76 9.12
C TYR A 185 12.14 -14.30 10.40
N PRO A 186 11.55 -14.44 11.60
CA PRO A 186 11.90 -13.63 12.78
C PRO A 186 13.07 -14.15 13.63
N GLU A 187 13.74 -15.23 13.20
CA GLU A 187 14.69 -16.04 13.98
C GLU A 187 15.65 -15.25 14.88
N GLU A 188 16.34 -14.25 14.33
CA GLU A 188 17.36 -13.49 15.03
C GLU A 188 16.79 -12.45 16.03
N LEU A 189 15.51 -12.09 15.89
CA LEU A 189 14.86 -11.04 16.69
C LEU A 189 13.84 -11.58 17.70
N MET A 190 13.71 -12.89 17.87
CA MET A 190 12.71 -13.48 18.77
C MET A 190 12.83 -13.03 20.23
N GLU A 191 14.05 -12.77 20.72
CA GLU A 191 14.25 -12.21 22.06
C GLU A 191 13.67 -10.80 22.16
N ILE A 192 13.91 -9.95 21.15
CA ILE A 192 13.39 -8.58 21.08
C ILE A 192 11.86 -8.60 20.95
N ILE A 193 11.30 -9.46 20.11
CA ILE A 193 9.86 -9.61 19.93
C ILE A 193 9.20 -10.07 21.25
N THR A 194 9.83 -11.01 21.95
CA THR A 194 9.31 -11.49 23.26
C THR A 194 9.30 -10.37 24.30
N ASP A 195 10.40 -9.61 24.42
CA ASP A 195 10.47 -8.43 25.31
C ASP A 195 9.42 -7.38 24.95
N ALA A 196 9.23 -7.10 23.65
CA ALA A 196 8.23 -6.15 23.18
C ALA A 196 6.80 -6.55 23.57
N TYR A 197 6.45 -7.84 23.53
CA TYR A 197 5.18 -8.33 24.06
C TYR A 197 5.07 -8.17 25.58
N ASP A 198 6.13 -8.51 26.32
CA ASP A 198 6.13 -8.44 27.78
C ASP A 198 6.00 -6.99 28.29
N ARG A 199 6.51 -6.03 27.52
CA ARG A 199 6.36 -4.58 27.72
C ARG A 199 5.04 -4.02 27.21
N GLY A 200 4.23 -4.81 26.53
CA GLY A 200 2.94 -4.38 25.96
C GLY A 200 3.06 -3.48 24.74
N LEU A 201 4.21 -3.46 24.05
CA LEU A 201 4.38 -2.68 22.81
C LEU A 201 3.62 -3.29 21.64
N ILE A 202 3.51 -4.62 21.60
CA ILE A 202 2.81 -5.35 20.53
C ILE A 202 1.46 -5.81 21.05
N TRP A 203 0.38 -5.43 20.35
CA TRP A 203 -0.97 -5.89 20.58
C TRP A 203 -1.16 -7.31 20.01
N PRO A 204 -1.40 -8.34 20.85
CA PRO A 204 -1.47 -9.72 20.38
C PRO A 204 -2.61 -10.03 19.39
N ARG A 205 -3.58 -9.12 19.22
CA ARG A 205 -4.65 -9.25 18.23
C ARG A 205 -4.26 -8.70 16.85
N TYR A 206 -3.24 -7.86 16.76
CA TYR A 206 -2.71 -7.42 15.48
C TYR A 206 -1.85 -8.53 14.86
N ILE A 207 -0.89 -9.03 15.62
CA ILE A 207 -0.10 -10.22 15.31
C ILE A 207 0.09 -11.05 16.58
N GLY A 208 -0.23 -12.34 16.52
CA GLY A 208 -0.14 -13.25 17.66
C GLY A 208 1.25 -13.87 17.78
N LYS A 209 1.69 -14.20 19.01
CA LYS A 209 2.94 -14.96 19.26
C LYS A 209 3.00 -16.25 18.44
N GLU A 210 1.84 -16.91 18.28
CA GLU A 210 1.64 -18.13 17.49
C GLU A 210 2.09 -17.96 16.02
N SER A 211 1.90 -16.78 15.41
CA SER A 211 2.34 -16.52 14.03
C SER A 211 3.86 -16.62 13.88
N PHE A 212 4.61 -16.15 14.89
CA PHE A 212 6.08 -16.28 14.90
C PHE A 212 6.51 -17.74 15.07
N GLU A 213 5.84 -18.50 15.93
CA GLU A 213 6.09 -19.94 16.11
C GLU A 213 5.80 -20.73 14.83
N GLU A 214 4.69 -20.42 14.15
CA GLU A 214 4.31 -21.01 12.85
C GLU A 214 5.31 -20.69 11.74
N ALA A 215 5.88 -19.47 11.74
CA ALA A 215 6.94 -19.10 10.80
C ALA A 215 8.22 -19.93 11.07
N LEU A 216 8.67 -20.00 12.33
CA LEU A 216 9.90 -20.71 12.72
C LEU A 216 9.80 -22.24 12.58
N ALA A 217 8.58 -22.80 12.58
CA ALA A 217 8.34 -24.21 12.30
C ALA A 217 8.55 -24.58 10.82
N GLN A 218 8.67 -23.60 9.94
CA GLN A 218 8.89 -23.79 8.51
C GLN A 218 10.37 -23.63 8.15
N ASP A 219 10.74 -24.21 7.00
CA ASP A 219 12.01 -23.93 6.36
C ASP A 219 12.07 -22.45 5.94
N LYS A 220 13.18 -21.78 6.26
CA LYS A 220 13.35 -20.32 6.11
C LYS A 220 13.22 -19.91 4.64
N GLU A 221 13.89 -20.61 3.75
CA GLU A 221 13.86 -20.35 2.31
C GLU A 221 12.47 -20.57 1.73
N VAL A 222 11.77 -21.63 2.14
CA VAL A 222 10.37 -21.88 1.74
C VAL A 222 9.46 -20.75 2.22
N PHE A 223 9.54 -20.37 3.50
CA PHE A 223 8.72 -19.29 4.07
C PHE A 223 8.92 -17.98 3.31
N LEU A 224 10.17 -17.56 3.10
CA LEU A 224 10.49 -16.32 2.38
C LEU A 224 10.03 -16.37 0.92
N GLN A 225 10.16 -17.52 0.25
CA GLN A 225 9.68 -17.69 -1.11
C GLN A 225 8.15 -17.61 -1.19
N GLU A 226 7.42 -18.18 -0.23
CA GLU A 226 5.96 -18.06 -0.15
C GLU A 226 5.52 -16.62 0.10
N ARG A 227 6.21 -15.90 1.00
CA ARG A 227 5.96 -14.47 1.24
C ARG A 227 6.19 -13.64 -0.01
N LYS A 228 7.32 -13.85 -0.70
CA LYS A 228 7.61 -13.20 -1.98
C LYS A 228 6.53 -13.49 -3.02
N SER A 229 6.16 -14.75 -3.21
CA SER A 229 5.14 -15.14 -4.20
C SER A 229 3.74 -14.62 -3.87
N HIS A 230 3.42 -14.44 -2.58
CA HIS A 230 2.17 -13.80 -2.19
C HIS A 230 2.14 -12.33 -2.63
N LEU A 231 3.22 -11.58 -2.38
CA LEU A 231 3.33 -10.17 -2.74
C LEU A 231 3.48 -9.97 -4.25
N GLU A 232 4.24 -10.82 -4.95
CA GLU A 232 4.33 -10.81 -6.42
C GLU A 232 2.96 -10.82 -7.10
N MET A 233 1.99 -11.54 -6.53
CA MET A 233 0.64 -11.56 -7.09
C MET A 233 -0.08 -10.21 -7.02
N ASP A 234 0.30 -9.33 -6.10
CA ASP A 234 -0.25 -8.00 -5.93
C ASP A 234 0.48 -6.96 -6.81
N PHE A 235 1.69 -7.29 -7.30
CA PHE A 235 2.50 -6.46 -8.20
C PHE A 235 2.25 -6.74 -9.69
N LEU A 236 1.77 -7.93 -10.03
CA LEU A 236 1.60 -8.38 -11.42
C LEU A 236 0.29 -7.90 -12.08
N ASP A 237 -0.47 -7.03 -11.42
CA ASP A 237 -1.77 -6.59 -11.91
C ASP A 237 -1.63 -5.51 -12.99
N ASP A 238 -2.41 -5.69 -14.06
CA ASP A 238 -2.68 -4.68 -15.08
C ASP A 238 -3.12 -3.37 -14.38
N PHE A 239 -2.54 -2.23 -14.75
CA PHE A 239 -2.85 -0.94 -14.13
C PHE A 239 -4.36 -0.69 -14.06
N HIS A 240 -5.12 -1.07 -15.10
CA HIS A 240 -6.57 -0.95 -15.06
C HIS A 240 -7.27 -2.02 -14.23
N GLU A 241 -6.74 -3.25 -14.15
CA GLU A 241 -7.25 -4.26 -13.22
C GLU A 241 -7.06 -3.79 -11.77
N TYR A 242 -5.97 -3.11 -11.46
CA TYR A 242 -5.76 -2.55 -10.13
C TYR A 242 -6.68 -1.34 -9.86
N MET A 243 -6.63 -0.33 -10.73
CA MET A 243 -7.29 0.97 -10.49
C MET A 243 -8.83 0.94 -10.62
N SER A 244 -9.41 0.00 -11.37
CA SER A 244 -10.86 -0.08 -11.56
C SER A 244 -11.62 -0.72 -10.39
N TRP A 245 -10.92 -1.39 -9.47
CA TRP A 245 -11.52 -2.04 -8.29
C TRP A 245 -11.66 -1.13 -7.07
N TRP A 246 -11.18 0.11 -7.16
CA TRP A 246 -11.32 1.05 -6.06
C TRP A 246 -12.78 1.32 -5.75
N ALA A 247 -13.11 1.49 -4.47
CA ALA A 247 -14.49 1.70 -4.00
C ALA A 247 -15.21 2.86 -4.70
N ALA A 248 -14.46 3.89 -5.12
CA ALA A 248 -14.98 5.00 -5.93
C ALA A 248 -15.55 4.57 -7.30
N PHE A 249 -15.18 3.39 -7.81
CA PHE A 249 -15.50 2.88 -9.14
C PHE A 249 -16.12 1.47 -9.13
N ASP A 250 -16.23 0.80 -7.97
CA ASP A 250 -16.93 -0.49 -7.89
C ASP A 250 -18.46 -0.27 -7.99
N GLU A 251 -19.04 -0.65 -9.12
CA GLU A 251 -20.48 -0.60 -9.38
C GLU A 251 -21.33 -1.40 -8.35
N ASN A 252 -20.70 -2.30 -7.56
CA ASN A 252 -21.39 -3.09 -6.54
C ASN A 252 -21.47 -2.42 -5.15
N ASP A 253 -20.81 -1.27 -4.94
CA ASP A 253 -20.81 -0.54 -3.65
C ASP A 253 -21.91 0.54 -3.58
N ASN A 254 -22.92 0.45 -4.44
CA ASN A 254 -24.11 1.31 -4.46
C ASN A 254 -25.13 0.99 -3.34
N ASP A 255 -24.74 0.22 -2.31
CA ASP A 255 -25.56 0.08 -1.10
C ASP A 255 -25.11 1.13 -0.08
N ALA A 256 -25.93 2.17 0.02
CA ALA A 256 -25.77 3.30 0.92
C ALA A 256 -25.28 2.89 2.33
N TYR A 257 -24.22 3.54 2.79
CA TYR A 257 -23.98 3.74 4.22
C TYR A 257 -25.12 4.62 4.76
N GLU A 258 -26.29 4.01 5.01
CA GLU A 258 -27.26 4.59 5.92
C GLU A 258 -26.58 4.63 7.30
N ILE A 259 -26.26 5.84 7.76
CA ILE A 259 -25.86 6.10 9.14
C ILE A 259 -27.06 5.77 10.03
N GLY A 260 -27.16 4.50 10.42
CA GLY A 260 -28.06 4.01 11.44
C GLY A 260 -27.37 4.11 12.80
N GLY A 261 -27.90 4.99 13.66
CA GLY A 261 -27.40 5.21 15.00
C GLY A 261 -27.52 4.00 15.93
N ASP A 262 -26.72 4.09 17.00
CA ASP A 262 -26.70 3.26 18.22
C ASP A 262 -26.46 1.76 18.08
N GLY A 263 -25.37 1.30 18.70
CA GLY A 263 -25.31 -0.05 19.25
C GLY A 263 -23.97 -0.75 19.10
N LEU A 264 -23.27 -0.87 20.22
CA LEU A 264 -22.13 -1.74 20.50
C LEU A 264 -22.14 -3.09 19.75
N GLY A 265 -21.02 -3.39 19.06
CA GLY A 265 -20.46 -4.74 18.92
C GLY A 265 -20.68 -5.46 17.57
N ALA A 266 -19.59 -5.72 16.83
CA ALA A 266 -19.38 -6.97 16.07
C ALA A 266 -18.01 -6.98 15.33
N GLU A 267 -16.96 -7.49 15.99
CA GLU A 267 -15.81 -8.10 15.31
C GLU A 267 -16.28 -9.45 14.72
N SER A 268 -16.67 -9.50 13.43
CA SER A 268 -16.91 -10.78 12.71
C SER A 268 -16.98 -10.67 11.17
N SER A 269 -17.01 -9.47 10.58
CA SER A 269 -17.33 -9.31 9.14
C SER A 269 -16.17 -9.60 8.18
N THR A 270 -14.92 -9.41 8.59
CA THR A 270 -13.74 -9.44 7.70
C THR A 270 -13.31 -10.85 7.26
N ILE A 271 -13.49 -11.87 8.10
CA ILE A 271 -13.04 -13.25 7.80
C ILE A 271 -13.97 -13.96 6.80
N GLU A 272 -15.28 -13.69 6.86
CA GLU A 272 -16.22 -14.25 5.88
C GLU A 272 -16.10 -13.59 4.50
N GLN A 273 -15.76 -12.30 4.44
CA GLN A 273 -15.52 -11.59 3.18
C GLN A 273 -14.27 -12.13 2.46
N LYS A 274 -13.13 -12.33 3.15
CA LYS A 274 -11.91 -12.96 2.57
C LYS A 274 -12.17 -14.37 2.03
N LYS A 275 -13.00 -15.18 2.70
CA LYS A 275 -13.38 -16.54 2.25
C LYS A 275 -14.31 -16.54 1.01
N ARG A 276 -15.16 -15.52 0.85
CA ARG A 276 -16.02 -15.37 -0.34
C ARG A 276 -15.22 -14.89 -1.56
N GLY A 277 -14.29 -13.95 -1.39
CA GLY A 277 -13.41 -13.45 -2.46
C GLY A 277 -12.50 -14.54 -3.05
N THR A 278 -11.84 -15.33 -2.20
CA THR A 278 -10.96 -16.43 -2.63
C THR A 278 -11.72 -17.57 -3.33
N LYS A 279 -12.95 -17.89 -2.90
CA LYS A 279 -13.83 -18.85 -3.60
C LYS A 279 -14.25 -18.34 -4.99
N LYS A 280 -14.56 -17.04 -5.14
CA LYS A 280 -14.86 -16.42 -6.45
C LYS A 280 -13.63 -16.41 -7.39
N LYS A 281 -12.43 -16.10 -6.89
CA LYS A 281 -11.16 -16.14 -7.68
C LYS A 281 -10.87 -17.55 -8.22
N LYS A 282 -11.10 -18.61 -7.43
CA LYS A 282 -10.99 -20.01 -7.89
C LYS A 282 -12.07 -20.40 -8.92
N ALA A 283 -13.30 -19.90 -8.78
CA ALA A 283 -14.39 -20.18 -9.72
C ALA A 283 -14.16 -19.54 -11.11
N ARG A 284 -13.79 -18.24 -11.14
CA ARG A 284 -13.48 -17.51 -12.39
C ARG A 284 -12.29 -18.11 -13.14
N ARG A 285 -11.20 -18.50 -12.45
CA ARG A 285 -10.04 -19.19 -13.07
C ARG A 285 -10.42 -20.55 -13.68
N LYS A 286 -11.36 -21.31 -13.10
CA LYS A 286 -11.84 -22.58 -13.69
C LYS A 286 -12.70 -22.35 -14.93
N GLN A 287 -13.50 -21.29 -14.95
CA GLN A 287 -14.36 -20.92 -16.07
C GLN A 287 -13.55 -20.40 -17.27
N ALA A 288 -12.51 -19.59 -17.03
CA ALA A 288 -11.58 -19.12 -18.06
C ALA A 288 -10.72 -20.25 -18.68
N LYS A 289 -10.37 -21.29 -17.91
CA LYS A 289 -9.67 -22.48 -18.42
C LYS A 289 -10.58 -23.39 -19.26
N SER A 290 -11.88 -23.49 -18.93
CA SER A 290 -12.82 -24.31 -19.69
C SER A 290 -13.23 -23.67 -21.03
N SER A 291 -13.34 -22.33 -21.07
CA SER A 291 -13.59 -21.58 -22.31
C SER A 291 -12.40 -21.65 -23.28
N ARG A 292 -11.15 -21.50 -22.79
CA ARG A 292 -9.94 -21.66 -23.62
C ARG A 292 -9.79 -23.07 -24.20
N LYS A 293 -10.24 -24.12 -23.50
CA LYS A 293 -10.17 -25.51 -24.00
C LYS A 293 -11.24 -25.82 -25.07
N LYS A 294 -12.39 -25.11 -25.05
CA LYS A 294 -13.43 -25.22 -26.08
C LYS A 294 -13.04 -24.54 -27.39
N ASN A 295 -12.31 -23.41 -27.34
CA ASN A 295 -11.86 -22.70 -28.54
C ASN A 295 -10.66 -23.33 -29.25
N ARG A 296 -10.00 -24.32 -28.63
CA ARG A 296 -8.87 -25.07 -29.24
C ARG A 296 -9.29 -26.35 -29.97
N ARG A 297 -10.59 -26.65 -30.03
CA ARG A 297 -11.16 -27.87 -30.66
C ARG A 297 -12.09 -27.57 -31.84
N ARG A 298 -12.00 -26.37 -32.43
CA ARG A 298 -12.57 -26.04 -33.73
C ARG A 298 -11.45 -25.68 -34.69
#